data_AF-A0A1L9VVN4-F1
#
_entry.id   AF-A0A1L9VVN4-F1
#
_cell.length_a   1.000
_cell.length_b   1.000
_cell.length_c   1.000
_cell.angle_alpha   90.00
_cell.angle_beta   90.00
_cell.angle_gamma   90.00
#
_symmetry.space_group_name_H-M   'P 1'
#
loop_
_entity.id
_entity.type
_entity.pdbx_description
1 polymer ?
#
loop_
_entity_poly.entity_id
_entity_poly.type
_entity_poly.pdbx_seq_one_letter_code
_entity_poly.pdbx_strand_id
1 'polypeptide(L)'
;MEVSLLQMNRNADFTAPRTREERAILGRTLKTEGVTQEISIDHFKPLHIEKMLQYLYMGDYTVEIDDVINAMDHTTSSIPLSPMQSADYEECLVALRARIYDLGDYFQIDALKVTAKRQFQITLERGKRRKHWLRSSKWSTTLLRSLTRGCEIS
;
A
#
# COMPACT_ATOMS: atom_id res chain seq x y z
N MET A 1 30.04 32.47 3.05
CA MET A 1 29.27 31.87 4.16
C MET A 1 29.65 30.42 4.21
N GLU A 2 30.57 30.10 5.11
CA GLU A 2 31.09 28.75 5.34
C GLU A 2 30.11 27.98 6.23
N VAL A 3 29.73 26.78 5.82
CA VAL A 3 28.92 25.87 6.64
C VAL A 3 29.83 24.73 7.06
N SER A 4 30.30 24.77 8.30
CA SER A 4 31.11 23.75 8.94
C SER A 4 30.33 22.45 9.11
N LEU A 5 30.76 21.39 8.42
CA LEU A 5 30.32 20.02 8.65
C LEU A 5 31.04 19.46 9.88
N LEU A 6 30.33 19.44 11.01
CA LEU A 6 30.73 18.73 12.22
C LEU A 6 30.80 17.22 11.94
N GLN A 7 32.02 16.69 11.94
CA GLN A 7 32.31 15.27 12.02
C GLN A 7 31.81 14.72 13.36
N MET A 8 30.74 13.92 13.35
CA MET A 8 30.37 13.10 14.49
C MET A 8 31.17 11.81 14.50
N ASN A 9 32.23 11.87 15.30
CA ASN A 9 33.06 10.77 15.75
C ASN A 9 32.24 9.87 16.69
N ARG A 10 31.89 8.64 16.27
CA ARG A 10 31.37 7.60 17.17
C ARG A 10 32.41 6.50 17.30
N ASN A 11 33.32 6.68 18.25
CA ASN A 11 34.13 5.62 18.81
C ASN A 11 33.19 4.68 19.58
N ALA A 12 32.72 3.61 18.94
CA ALA A 12 32.15 2.49 19.65
C ALA A 12 33.31 1.67 20.22
N ASP A 13 33.63 1.90 21.49
CA ASP A 13 34.51 1.06 22.28
C ASP A 13 33.93 -0.37 22.30
N PHE A 14 34.49 -1.23 21.46
CA PHE A 14 34.18 -2.65 21.44
C PHE A 14 34.92 -3.29 22.62
N THR A 15 34.34 -3.16 23.81
CA THR A 15 34.84 -3.81 25.02
C THR A 15 34.65 -5.31 24.85
N ALA A 16 35.75 -6.01 24.55
CA ALA A 16 35.74 -7.46 24.46
C ALA A 16 35.36 -8.09 25.82
N PRO A 17 34.43 -9.04 25.88
CA PRO A 17 34.04 -9.70 27.12
C PRO A 17 35.22 -10.49 27.70
N ARG A 18 35.58 -10.16 28.94
CA ARG A 18 36.82 -10.57 29.61
C ARG A 18 36.58 -11.54 30.76
N THR A 19 35.66 -12.50 30.59
CA THR A 19 35.40 -13.55 31.60
C THR A 19 35.06 -14.89 30.95
N ARG A 20 35.80 -15.92 31.35
CA ARG A 20 35.76 -17.31 30.83
C ARG A 20 34.44 -18.05 31.16
N GLU A 21 33.59 -17.48 32.00
CA GLU A 21 32.32 -18.08 32.44
C GLU A 21 31.08 -17.62 31.64
N GLU A 22 31.17 -16.55 30.85
CA GLU A 22 30.04 -16.09 29.99
C GLU A 22 29.87 -16.91 28.70
N ARG A 23 30.74 -17.89 28.43
CA ARG A 23 30.61 -18.78 27.27
C ARG A 23 29.59 -19.91 27.46
N ALA A 24 29.04 -20.09 28.66
CA ALA A 24 28.06 -21.16 28.93
C ALA A 24 26.60 -20.77 28.60
N ILE A 25 26.30 -19.49 28.33
CA ILE A 25 24.93 -19.02 28.05
C ILE A 25 24.63 -18.92 26.54
N LEU A 26 25.66 -19.00 25.69
CA LEU A 26 25.56 -18.90 24.22
C LEU A 26 25.15 -20.21 23.50
N GLY A 27 24.68 -21.22 24.23
CA GLY A 27 24.36 -22.55 23.70
C GLY A 27 22.86 -22.88 23.56
N ARG A 28 21.94 -21.99 23.96
CA ARG A 28 20.50 -22.20 23.74
C ARG A 28 20.04 -21.38 22.54
N THR A 29 20.31 -21.89 21.35
CA THR A 29 19.48 -21.61 20.18
C THR A 29 18.08 -22.16 20.49
N LEU A 30 17.20 -21.31 21.02
CA LEU A 30 15.77 -21.59 21.07
C LEU A 30 15.32 -21.76 19.62
N LYS A 31 15.21 -23.01 19.17
CA LYS A 31 14.43 -23.37 17.98
C LYS A 31 12.99 -23.04 18.32
N THR A 32 12.60 -21.78 18.14
CA THR A 32 11.20 -21.40 18.10
C THR A 32 10.66 -21.96 16.80
N GLU A 33 10.13 -23.19 16.86
CA GLU A 33 9.21 -23.68 15.83
C GLU A 33 8.07 -22.66 15.77
N GLY A 34 8.12 -21.79 14.75
CA GLY A 34 7.11 -20.76 14.56
C GLY A 34 5.77 -21.45 14.39
N VAL A 35 4.83 -21.17 15.29
CA VAL A 35 3.45 -21.59 15.13
C VAL A 35 2.95 -20.89 13.87
N THR A 36 2.85 -21.62 12.77
CA THR A 36 2.24 -21.14 11.54
C THR A 36 0.73 -21.10 11.78
N GLN A 37 0.22 -19.94 12.16
CA GLN A 37 -1.20 -19.69 12.22
C GLN A 37 -1.69 -19.28 10.84
N GLU A 38 -2.60 -20.06 10.27
CA GLU A 38 -3.31 -19.71 9.04
C GLU A 38 -4.40 -18.69 9.36
N ILE A 39 -4.43 -17.58 8.61
CA ILE A 39 -5.44 -16.53 8.73
C ILE A 39 -6.19 -16.48 7.40
N SER A 40 -7.51 -16.74 7.42
CA SER A 40 -8.37 -16.59 6.25
C SER A 40 -8.93 -15.16 6.17
N ILE A 41 -8.89 -14.58 4.97
CA ILE A 41 -9.34 -13.22 4.68
C ILE A 41 -10.24 -13.28 3.44
N ASP A 42 -11.53 -13.49 3.64
CA ASP A 42 -12.45 -13.80 2.53
C ASP A 42 -13.11 -12.56 1.91
N HIS A 43 -13.07 -11.41 2.61
CA HIS A 43 -13.76 -10.19 2.19
C HIS A 43 -13.01 -9.39 1.11
N PHE A 44 -11.75 -9.72 0.86
CA PHE A 44 -10.89 -8.96 -0.04
C PHE A 44 -10.40 -9.84 -1.19
N LYS A 45 -10.34 -9.24 -2.39
CA LYS A 45 -9.74 -9.90 -3.55
C LYS A 45 -8.24 -10.16 -3.27
N PRO A 46 -7.68 -11.29 -3.73
CA PRO A 46 -6.26 -11.60 -3.56
C PRO A 46 -5.32 -10.45 -3.99
N LEU A 47 -5.65 -9.77 -5.09
CA LEU A 47 -4.90 -8.62 -5.59
C LEU A 47 -4.77 -7.49 -4.55
N HIS A 48 -5.83 -7.20 -3.77
CA HIS A 48 -5.76 -6.14 -2.77
C HIS A 48 -4.81 -6.52 -1.63
N ILE A 49 -4.86 -7.79 -1.20
CA ILE A 49 -3.97 -8.34 -0.17
C ILE A 49 -2.53 -8.32 -0.67
N GLU A 50 -2.28 -8.68 -1.92
CA GLU A 50 -0.96 -8.63 -2.54
C GLU A 50 -0.37 -7.21 -2.49
N LYS A 51 -1.13 -6.17 -2.87
CA LYS A 51 -0.63 -4.78 -2.83
C LYS A 51 -0.41 -4.27 -1.40
N MET A 52 -1.23 -4.71 -0.43
CA MET A 52 -0.96 -4.43 0.98
C MET A 52 0.33 -5.09 1.46
N LEU A 53 0.57 -6.36 1.11
CA LEU A 53 1.81 -7.07 1.46
C LEU A 53 3.04 -6.42 0.79
N GLN A 54 2.91 -6.01 -0.48
CA GLN A 54 3.93 -5.24 -1.18
C GLN A 54 4.28 -3.97 -0.39
N TYR A 55 3.26 -3.21 0.05
CA TYR A 55 3.47 -2.02 0.87
C TYR A 55 4.17 -2.32 2.19
N LEU A 56 3.75 -3.36 2.91
CA LEU A 56 4.37 -3.74 4.19
C LEU A 56 5.85 -4.12 4.03
N TYR A 57 6.21 -4.72 2.89
CA TYR A 57 7.58 -5.14 2.62
C TYR A 57 8.46 -4.01 2.09
N MET A 58 7.93 -3.16 1.19
CA MET A 58 8.70 -2.16 0.45
C MET A 58 8.52 -0.71 0.93
N GLY A 59 7.47 -0.45 1.70
CA GLY A 59 7.04 0.91 2.07
C GLY A 59 6.29 1.66 0.98
N ASP A 60 6.05 1.04 -0.18
CA ASP A 60 5.20 1.55 -1.27
C ASP A 60 4.56 0.38 -2.03
N TYR A 61 3.53 0.65 -2.83
CA TYR A 61 2.92 -0.34 -3.72
C TYR A 61 2.70 0.26 -5.11
N THR A 62 2.83 -0.60 -6.12
CA THR A 62 2.64 -0.25 -7.52
C THR A 62 1.45 -1.00 -8.09
N VAL A 63 0.72 -0.34 -8.98
CA VAL A 63 -0.38 -0.95 -9.72
C VAL A 63 -0.01 -0.93 -11.18
N GLU A 64 0.10 -2.11 -11.75
CA GLU A 64 0.39 -2.35 -13.16
C GLU A 64 -0.91 -2.41 -13.97
N ILE A 65 -0.80 -2.33 -15.29
CA ILE A 65 -1.97 -2.39 -16.18
C ILE A 65 -2.70 -3.72 -16.02
N ASP A 66 -1.93 -4.82 -15.90
CA ASP A 66 -2.48 -6.16 -15.74
C ASP A 66 -3.24 -6.32 -14.42
N ASP A 67 -2.81 -5.65 -13.34
CA ASP A 67 -3.55 -5.62 -12.08
C ASP A 67 -4.94 -5.01 -12.26
N VAL A 68 -5.03 -3.94 -13.06
CA VAL A 68 -6.29 -3.23 -13.32
C VAL A 68 -7.22 -4.09 -14.17
N ILE A 69 -6.69 -4.79 -15.18
CA ILE A 69 -7.45 -5.74 -16.00
C ILE A 69 -8.00 -6.88 -15.12
N ASN A 70 -7.13 -7.51 -14.33
CA ASN A 70 -7.51 -8.60 -13.43
C ASN A 70 -8.54 -8.17 -12.37
N ALA A 71 -8.49 -6.91 -11.93
CA ALA A 71 -9.48 -6.37 -10.99
C ALA A 71 -10.89 -6.24 -11.62
N MET A 72 -10.99 -6.09 -12.95
CA MET A 72 -12.20 -5.80 -13.72
C MET A 72 -12.98 -7.04 -14.16
N ASP A 73 -12.33 -8.22 -14.22
CA ASP A 73 -12.81 -9.45 -14.89
C ASP A 73 -13.96 -10.24 -14.21
N HIS A 74 -14.93 -9.57 -13.57
CA HIS A 74 -16.10 -10.26 -13.00
C HIS A 74 -17.45 -9.82 -13.55
N THR A 75 -17.52 -8.91 -14.52
CA THR A 75 -18.82 -8.43 -15.05
C THR A 75 -18.98 -8.46 -16.56
N THR A 76 -17.93 -8.73 -17.34
CA THR A 76 -18.03 -8.70 -18.80
C THR A 76 -17.34 -9.91 -19.42
N SER A 77 -18.17 -10.93 -19.65
CA SER A 77 -17.89 -12.07 -20.52
C SER A 77 -17.27 -11.64 -21.86
N SER A 78 -16.11 -12.24 -22.18
CA SER A 78 -15.60 -12.46 -23.55
C SER A 78 -15.52 -11.27 -24.51
N ILE A 79 -15.13 -10.08 -24.05
CA ILE A 79 -14.78 -8.99 -24.98
C ILE A 79 -13.26 -9.04 -25.22
N PRO A 80 -12.79 -9.09 -26.47
CA PRO A 80 -11.37 -9.13 -26.79
C PRO A 80 -10.64 -7.92 -26.19
N LEU A 81 -9.36 -8.12 -25.85
CA LEU A 81 -8.35 -7.14 -25.41
C LEU A 81 -8.23 -5.97 -26.42
N SER A 82 -9.28 -5.17 -26.55
CA SER A 82 -9.21 -3.85 -27.16
C SER A 82 -8.34 -3.01 -26.24
N PRO A 83 -7.46 -2.14 -26.76
CA PRO A 83 -6.68 -1.24 -25.93
C PRO A 83 -7.64 -0.49 -25.02
N MET A 84 -7.55 -0.79 -23.72
CA MET A 84 -8.38 -0.20 -22.68
C MET A 84 -8.33 1.31 -22.89
N GLN A 85 -9.49 1.93 -23.10
CA GLN A 85 -9.50 3.37 -23.32
C GLN A 85 -8.91 4.01 -22.07
N SER A 86 -8.05 5.03 -22.26
CA SER A 86 -7.35 5.67 -21.15
C SER A 86 -8.27 6.21 -20.05
N ALA A 87 -9.56 6.39 -20.34
CA ALA A 87 -10.59 6.78 -19.38
C ALA A 87 -10.96 5.62 -18.42
N ASP A 88 -11.19 4.43 -18.98
CA ASP A 88 -11.60 3.23 -18.25
C ASP A 88 -10.49 2.77 -17.31
N TYR A 89 -9.23 2.86 -17.77
CA TYR A 89 -8.06 2.53 -16.96
C TYR A 89 -7.97 3.39 -15.70
N GLU A 90 -8.10 4.71 -15.85
CA GLU A 90 -8.01 5.62 -14.71
C GLU A 90 -9.19 5.42 -13.75
N GLU A 91 -10.39 5.12 -14.27
CA GLU A 91 -11.57 4.82 -13.44
C GLU A 91 -11.36 3.55 -12.60
N CYS A 92 -10.88 2.47 -13.20
CA CYS A 92 -10.55 1.24 -12.49
C CYS A 92 -9.39 1.44 -11.50
N LEU A 93 -8.40 2.26 -11.85
CA LEU A 93 -7.28 2.59 -10.96
C LEU A 93 -7.74 3.41 -9.74
N VAL A 94 -8.68 4.35 -9.93
CA VAL A 94 -9.33 5.07 -8.82
C VAL A 94 -10.07 4.09 -7.92
N ALA A 95 -10.82 3.15 -8.49
CA ALA A 95 -11.53 2.10 -7.76
C ALA A 95 -10.59 1.27 -6.88
N LEU A 96 -9.50 0.78 -7.47
CA LEU A 96 -8.52 -0.05 -6.82
C LEU A 96 -7.85 0.70 -5.65
N ARG A 97 -7.47 1.97 -5.86
CA ARG A 97 -6.86 2.81 -4.81
C ARG A 97 -7.82 3.07 -3.64
N ALA A 98 -9.11 3.25 -3.91
CA ALA A 98 -10.11 3.35 -2.85
C ALA A 98 -10.23 2.03 -2.05
N ARG A 99 -10.17 0.87 -2.72
CA ARG A 99 -10.17 -0.43 -2.04
C ARG A 99 -8.94 -0.66 -1.17
N ILE A 100 -7.75 -0.23 -1.62
CA ILE A 100 -6.53 -0.30 -0.82
C ILE A 100 -6.60 0.64 0.39
N TYR A 101 -7.25 1.81 0.25
CA TYR A 101 -7.54 2.68 1.38
C TYR A 101 -8.43 1.98 2.43
N ASP A 102 -9.56 1.38 2.00
CA ASP A 102 -10.45 0.63 2.89
C ASP A 102 -9.72 -0.52 3.59
N LEU A 103 -8.81 -1.20 2.87
CA LEU A 103 -8.00 -2.27 3.41
C LEU A 103 -7.02 -1.78 4.48
N GLY A 104 -6.35 -0.65 4.24
CA GLY A 104 -5.51 0.00 5.23
C GLY A 104 -6.28 0.44 6.47
N ASP A 105 -7.53 0.86 6.31
CA ASP A 105 -8.43 1.20 7.42
C ASP A 105 -8.82 -0.04 8.23
N TYR A 106 -9.23 -1.11 7.56
CA TYR A 106 -9.62 -2.37 8.18
C TYR A 106 -8.49 -2.98 9.02
N PHE A 107 -7.26 -3.01 8.49
CA PHE A 107 -6.08 -3.55 9.18
C PHE A 107 -5.35 -2.52 10.06
N GLN A 108 -5.86 -1.28 10.15
CA GLN A 108 -5.26 -0.19 10.95
C GLN A 108 -3.81 0.12 10.56
N ILE A 109 -3.50 0.09 9.26
CA ILE A 109 -2.19 0.42 8.70
C ILE A 109 -2.22 1.88 8.21
N ASP A 110 -1.98 2.83 9.13
CA ASP A 110 -2.10 4.26 8.85
C ASP A 110 -1.26 4.74 7.66
N ALA A 111 -0.03 4.26 7.57
CA ALA A 111 0.87 4.61 6.47
C ALA A 111 0.32 4.16 5.10
N LEU A 112 -0.34 3.00 5.05
CA LEU A 112 -1.01 2.50 3.84
C LEU A 112 -2.22 3.37 3.49
N LYS A 113 -3.04 3.75 4.47
CA LYS A 113 -4.19 4.66 4.26
C LYS A 113 -3.74 5.98 3.66
N VAL A 114 -2.70 6.60 4.24
CA VAL A 114 -2.15 7.87 3.77
C VAL A 114 -1.61 7.73 2.35
N THR A 115 -0.88 6.67 2.06
CA THR A 115 -0.31 6.39 0.73
C THR A 115 -1.42 6.18 -0.30
N ALA A 116 -2.40 5.34 0.00
CA ALA A 116 -3.53 5.05 -0.88
C ALA A 116 -4.39 6.29 -1.16
N LYS A 117 -4.66 7.11 -0.13
CA LYS A 117 -5.38 8.38 -0.28
C LYS A 117 -4.63 9.35 -1.19
N ARG A 118 -3.31 9.51 -0.99
CA ARG A 118 -2.47 10.36 -1.84
C ARG A 118 -2.49 9.89 -3.29
N GLN A 119 -2.30 8.59 -3.51
CA GLN A 119 -2.37 8.00 -4.84
C GLN A 119 -3.75 8.20 -5.47
N PHE A 120 -4.84 7.96 -4.74
CA PHE A 120 -6.21 8.18 -5.20
C PHE A 120 -6.43 9.62 -5.70
N GLN A 121 -6.00 10.61 -4.91
CA GLN A 121 -6.11 12.02 -5.28
C GLN A 121 -5.33 12.34 -6.56
N ILE A 122 -4.12 11.80 -6.71
CA ILE A 122 -3.31 11.99 -7.92
C ILE A 122 -4.03 11.42 -9.16
N THR A 123 -4.59 10.22 -9.07
CA THR A 123 -5.36 9.62 -10.19
C THR A 123 -6.59 10.42 -10.50
N LEU A 124 -7.34 10.83 -9.47
CA LEU A 124 -8.58 11.58 -9.61
C LEU A 124 -8.34 12.93 -10.31
N GLU A 125 -7.29 13.66 -9.91
CA GLU A 125 -6.93 14.93 -10.55
C GLU A 125 -6.44 14.75 -12.00
N ARG A 126 -5.74 13.65 -12.30
CA ARG A 126 -5.37 13.29 -13.68
C ARG A 126 -6.61 13.01 -14.53
N GLY A 127 -7.59 12.28 -13.98
CA GLY A 127 -8.88 12.01 -14.62
C GLY A 127 -9.67 13.28 -14.90
N LYS A 128 -9.78 14.21 -13.93
CA LYS A 128 -10.50 15.49 -14.09
C LYS A 128 -9.98 16.36 -15.24
N ARG A 129 -8.66 16.35 -15.50
CA ARG A 129 -8.07 17.11 -16.63
C ARG A 129 -8.54 16.60 -17.99
N ARG A 130 -9.04 15.36 -18.06
CA ARG A 130 -9.63 14.79 -19.26
C ARG A 130 -11.14 15.09 -19.23
N LYS A 131 -11.57 16.12 -19.97
CA LYS A 131 -12.95 16.68 -19.98
C LYS A 131 -14.10 15.66 -20.14
N HIS A 132 -13.84 14.46 -20.65
CA HIS A 132 -14.83 13.40 -20.81
C HIS A 132 -15.10 12.60 -19.52
N TRP A 133 -14.20 12.65 -18.53
CA TRP A 133 -14.24 11.77 -17.35
C TRP A 133 -15.44 12.05 -16.44
N LEU A 134 -15.78 13.33 -16.21
CA LEU A 134 -16.90 13.73 -15.36
C LEU A 134 -18.29 13.36 -15.93
N ARG A 135 -18.39 13.04 -17.23
CA ARG A 135 -19.65 12.65 -17.87
C ARG A 135 -19.95 11.16 -17.78
N SER A 136 -18.93 10.32 -17.64
CA SER A 136 -19.06 8.86 -17.65
C SER A 136 -19.05 8.24 -16.26
N SER A 137 -18.42 8.92 -15.29
CA SER A 137 -18.12 8.30 -14.01
C SER A 137 -19.41 8.18 -13.16
N LYS A 138 -19.95 6.97 -13.07
CA LYS A 138 -21.11 6.60 -12.22
C LYS A 138 -20.77 6.57 -10.73
N TRP A 139 -19.70 7.24 -10.32
CA TRP A 139 -19.26 7.23 -8.95
C TRP A 139 -20.28 7.97 -8.11
N SER A 140 -20.81 7.28 -7.10
CA SER A 140 -21.67 7.90 -6.10
C SER A 140 -20.92 9.12 -5.55
N THR A 141 -21.48 10.31 -5.79
CA THR A 141 -20.95 11.58 -5.25
C THR A 141 -20.71 11.49 -3.74
N THR A 142 -21.38 10.57 -3.05
CA THR A 142 -21.20 10.21 -1.64
C THR A 142 -19.83 9.61 -1.32
N LEU A 143 -19.31 8.68 -2.14
CA LEU A 143 -17.99 8.03 -1.95
C LEU A 143 -16.85 9.00 -2.23
N LEU A 144 -16.99 9.82 -3.28
CA LEU A 144 -16.07 10.92 -3.54
C LEU A 144 -16.07 11.94 -2.39
N ARG A 145 -17.25 12.23 -1.79
CA ARG A 145 -17.34 13.13 -0.64
C ARG A 145 -16.71 12.55 0.61
N SER A 146 -16.87 11.27 0.94
CA SER A 146 -16.22 10.69 2.14
C SER A 146 -14.70 10.68 2.02
N LEU A 147 -14.16 10.32 0.85
CA LEU A 147 -12.71 10.30 0.61
C LEU A 147 -12.09 11.71 0.53
N THR A 148 -12.84 12.71 0.06
CA THR A 148 -12.36 14.11 -0.01
C THR A 148 -12.60 14.91 1.27
N ARG A 149 -13.63 14.59 2.07
CA ARG A 149 -13.96 15.30 3.32
C ARG A 149 -13.34 14.71 4.58
N GLY A 150 -12.65 13.57 4.51
CA GLY A 150 -12.03 12.93 5.68
C GLY A 150 -10.83 13.69 6.26
N CYS A 151 -11.04 14.90 6.78
CA CYS A 151 -10.08 15.68 7.56
C CYS A 151 -10.74 16.79 8.43
N GLU A 152 -11.90 16.54 9.04
CA GLU A 152 -12.44 17.41 10.11
C GLU A 152 -13.15 16.59 11.20
N ILE A 153 -12.54 15.53 11.74
CA ILE A 153 -12.84 15.11 13.12
C ILE A 153 -11.52 14.67 13.74
N SER A 154 -11.12 15.40 14.77
CA SER A 154 -9.93 15.23 15.62
C SER A 154 -9.92 13.90 16.37
#